data_AF-H2Y5A5-F1
#
_entry.id   AF-H2Y5A5-F1
#
_cell.length_a   1.000
_cell.length_b   1.000
_cell.length_c   1.000
_cell.angle_alpha   90.00
_cell.angle_beta   90.00
_cell.angle_gamma   90.00
#
_symmetry.space_group_name_H-M   'P 1'
#
loop_
_entity.id
_entity.type
_entity.pdbx_description
1 polymer ?
#
loop_
_entity_poly.entity_id
_entity_poly.type
_entity_poly.pdbx_seq_one_letter_code
_entity_poly.pdbx_strand_id
1 'polypeptide(L)'
;STFPGKLWIIMMFIFRIVVVARIGDMVYHDEQSHFVCNTLSPGCSNVCFNAFSPISQLRFWSLMVLVVSTPGILFCIYASHKIYHAYVKFPLANKQNKIMLENPQLYRAYWWHVVIRTILEVGFLVGQYYLYGWFVPELFECARWPCPKTVDCFVSRPMEKTCLLWLMFGLEPKLTQIPCLFNYIG
;
A
#
# COMPACT_ATOMS: atom_id res chain seq x y z
N SER A 1 -2.80 -19.37 -14.73
CA SER A 1 -2.77 -17.91 -14.99
C SER A 1 -2.28 -17.66 -16.40
N THR A 2 -3.06 -16.94 -17.20
CA THR A 2 -2.62 -16.41 -18.49
C THR A 2 -1.46 -15.44 -18.26
N PHE A 3 -0.37 -15.60 -19.00
CA PHE A 3 0.84 -14.77 -18.98
C PHE A 3 0.60 -13.24 -18.79
N PRO A 4 -0.36 -12.58 -19.47
CA PRO A 4 -0.60 -11.14 -19.32
C PRO A 4 -1.03 -10.71 -17.90
N GLY A 5 -1.78 -11.52 -17.16
CA GLY A 5 -2.25 -11.15 -15.82
C GLY A 5 -1.13 -11.11 -14.77
N LYS A 6 -0.16 -12.03 -14.87
CA LYS A 6 1.03 -12.03 -14.00
C LYS A 6 1.94 -10.84 -14.29
N LEU A 7 2.13 -10.51 -15.57
CA LEU A 7 2.95 -9.37 -16.00
C LEU A 7 2.36 -8.05 -15.50
N TRP A 8 1.04 -7.88 -15.62
CA TRP A 8 0.34 -6.68 -15.14
C TRP A 8 0.50 -6.44 -13.64
N ILE A 9 0.37 -7.49 -12.81
CA ILE A 9 0.51 -7.38 -11.35
C ILE A 9 1.93 -6.97 -10.95
N ILE A 10 2.95 -7.53 -11.60
CA ILE A 10 4.36 -7.18 -11.34
C ILE A 10 4.62 -5.73 -11.73
N MET A 11 4.14 -5.32 -12.91
CA MET A 11 4.28 -3.94 -13.39
C MET A 11 3.63 -2.93 -12.43
N MET A 12 2.41 -3.20 -11.96
CA MET A 12 1.71 -2.35 -10.98
C MET A 12 2.43 -2.30 -9.64
N PHE A 13 3.02 -3.42 -9.19
CA PHE A 13 3.79 -3.46 -7.94
C PHE A 13 5.05 -2.61 -8.02
N ILE A 14 5.82 -2.72 -9.11
CA ILE A 14 7.01 -1.89 -9.35
C ILE A 14 6.62 -0.42 -9.44
N PHE A 15 5.54 -0.11 -10.16
CA PHE A 15 5.04 1.26 -10.28
C PHE A 15 4.72 1.86 -8.90
N ARG A 16 4.03 1.12 -8.02
CA ARG A 16 3.77 1.57 -6.64
C ARG A 16 5.05 1.86 -5.85
N ILE A 17 6.06 1.00 -5.94
CA ILE A 17 7.37 1.23 -5.30
C ILE A 17 7.99 2.53 -5.81
N VAL A 18 7.99 2.75 -7.13
CA VAL A 18 8.58 3.96 -7.74
C VAL A 18 7.82 5.21 -7.31
N VAL A 19 6.49 5.19 -7.29
CA VAL A 19 5.67 6.32 -6.84
C VAL A 19 5.98 6.64 -5.38
N VAL A 20 5.99 5.65 -4.47
CA VAL A 20 6.32 5.87 -3.06
C VAL A 20 7.75 6.38 -2.89
N ALA A 21 8.74 5.72 -3.50
CA ALA A 21 10.16 5.99 -3.25
C ALA A 21 10.70 7.25 -3.95
N ARG A 22 10.05 7.71 -5.03
CA ARG A 22 10.52 8.87 -5.81
C ARG A 22 9.53 10.02 -5.71
N ILE A 23 8.30 9.82 -6.14
CA ILE A 23 7.32 10.89 -6.21
C ILE A 23 6.87 11.30 -4.79
N GLY A 24 6.70 10.31 -3.92
CA GLY A 24 6.37 10.51 -2.52
C GLY A 24 7.44 11.32 -1.78
N ASP A 25 8.72 11.03 -1.99
CA ASP A 25 9.79 11.83 -1.40
C ASP A 25 9.73 13.29 -1.89
N MET A 26 9.59 13.50 -3.20
CA MET A 26 9.54 14.86 -3.78
C MET A 26 8.35 15.70 -3.29
N VAL A 27 7.21 15.10 -2.95
CA VAL A 27 6.00 15.84 -2.52
C VAL A 27 5.87 15.94 -1.00
N TYR A 28 6.42 14.99 -0.24
CA TYR A 28 6.27 14.94 1.22
C TYR A 28 7.55 15.28 2.00
N HIS A 29 8.73 15.41 1.37
CA HIS A 29 9.98 15.72 2.08
C HIS A 29 9.94 17.05 2.86
N ASP A 30 9.24 18.06 2.35
CA ASP A 30 9.16 19.42 2.87
C ASP A 30 7.83 19.70 3.61
N GLU A 31 7.05 18.65 3.89
CA GLU A 31 5.69 18.79 4.43
C GLU A 31 5.64 19.47 5.80
N GLN A 32 6.64 19.20 6.66
CA GLN A 32 6.71 19.76 8.00
C GLN A 32 7.34 21.16 8.00
N SER A 33 8.37 21.39 7.17
CA SER A 33 9.06 22.68 7.10
C SER A 33 8.20 23.77 6.44
N HIS A 34 7.30 23.40 5.52
CA HIS A 34 6.36 24.31 4.87
C HIS A 34 4.95 24.29 5.47
N PHE A 35 4.77 23.69 6.65
CA PHE A 35 3.52 23.78 7.41
C PHE A 35 3.55 25.03 8.30
N VAL A 36 2.86 26.09 7.86
CA VAL A 36 2.92 27.42 8.49
C VAL A 36 1.60 27.73 9.18
N CYS A 37 1.64 28.08 10.47
CA CYS A 37 0.47 28.52 11.23
C CYS A 37 0.53 30.03 11.49
N ASN A 38 -0.62 30.71 11.45
CA ASN A 38 -0.74 32.13 11.72
C ASN A 38 -0.67 32.44 13.23
N THR A 39 0.50 32.26 13.82
CA THR A 39 0.75 32.44 15.25
C THR A 39 2.22 32.71 15.55
N LEU A 40 2.50 33.49 16.58
CA LEU A 40 3.85 33.72 17.11
C LEU A 40 4.21 32.78 18.26
N SER A 41 3.30 31.87 18.63
CA SER A 41 3.49 30.97 19.77
C SER A 41 4.47 29.85 19.42
N PRO A 42 5.58 29.70 20.17
CA PRO A 42 6.57 28.67 19.88
C PRO A 42 5.99 27.26 20.06
N GLY A 43 6.31 26.35 19.14
CA GLY A 43 5.86 24.95 19.20
C GLY A 43 4.42 24.69 18.76
N CYS A 44 3.59 25.73 18.51
CA CYS A 44 2.22 25.56 18.03
C CYS A 44 2.17 24.86 16.66
N SER A 45 3.00 25.27 15.70
CA SER A 45 3.07 24.62 14.38
C SER A 45 3.42 23.13 14.47
N ASN A 46 4.34 22.75 15.36
CA ASN A 46 4.75 21.35 15.54
C ASN A 46 3.59 20.48 16.08
N VAL A 47 2.86 20.96 17.10
CA VAL A 47 1.75 20.18 17.66
C VAL A 47 0.56 20.09 16.72
N CYS A 48 0.33 21.14 15.92
CA CYS A 48 -0.74 21.18 14.94
C CYS A 48 -0.41 20.31 13.73
N PHE A 49 0.84 20.31 13.26
CA PHE A 49 1.29 19.39 12.22
C PHE A 49 1.10 17.92 12.65
N ASN A 50 1.49 17.59 13.89
CA ASN A 50 1.30 16.25 14.44
C ASN A 50 -0.18 15.87 14.65
N ALA A 51 -1.07 16.86 14.82
CA ALA A 51 -2.51 16.64 14.88
C ALA A 51 -3.12 16.41 13.48
N PHE A 52 -2.65 17.16 12.49
CA PHE A 52 -3.07 17.06 11.10
C PHE A 52 -2.59 15.76 10.44
N SER A 53 -1.32 15.40 10.64
CA SER A 53 -0.66 14.25 10.03
C SER A 53 0.01 13.40 11.12
N PRO A 54 -0.78 12.64 11.92
CA PRO A 54 -0.22 11.79 12.98
C PRO A 54 0.69 10.69 12.43
N ILE A 55 0.41 10.22 11.21
CA ILE A 55 1.31 9.39 10.40
C ILE A 55 1.38 10.06 9.03
N SER A 56 2.58 10.37 8.55
CA SER A 56 2.72 10.92 7.20
C SER A 56 2.28 9.91 6.15
N GLN A 57 1.60 10.42 5.13
CA GLN A 57 1.00 9.62 4.07
C GLN A 57 2.04 8.77 3.33
N LEU A 58 3.25 9.29 3.15
CA LEU A 58 4.39 8.57 2.59
C LEU A 58 4.77 7.33 3.42
N ARG A 59 4.80 7.46 4.75
CA ARG A 59 5.12 6.35 5.66
C ARG A 59 4.01 5.31 5.64
N PHE A 60 2.76 5.74 5.61
CA PHE A 60 1.61 4.84 5.49
C PHE A 60 1.68 4.00 4.21
N TRP A 61 1.93 4.61 3.05
CA TRP A 61 2.07 3.88 1.79
C TRP A 61 3.30 2.96 1.75
N SER A 62 4.40 3.37 2.36
CA SER A 62 5.59 2.52 2.49
C SER A 62 5.28 1.25 3.29
N LEU A 63 4.57 1.39 4.42
CA LEU A 63 4.11 0.27 5.24
C LEU A 63 3.13 -0.62 4.48
N MET A 64 2.19 -0.03 3.74
CA MET A 64 1.25 -0.76 2.89
C MET A 64 1.98 -1.64 1.88
N VAL A 65 2.93 -1.09 1.11
CA VAL A 65 3.69 -1.85 0.08
C VAL A 65 4.45 -3.01 0.72
N LEU A 66 5.09 -2.79 1.86
CA LEU A 66 5.86 -3.81 2.59
C LEU A 66 4.96 -4.93 3.15
N VAL A 67 3.87 -4.57 3.83
CA VAL A 67 2.99 -5.55 4.48
C VAL A 67 2.20 -6.35 3.45
N VAL A 68 1.71 -5.70 2.39
CA VAL A 68 0.94 -6.37 1.32
C VAL A 68 1.80 -7.30 0.46
N SER A 69 3.09 -7.01 0.28
CA SER A 69 4.01 -7.86 -0.50
C SER A 69 4.48 -9.10 0.27
N THR A 70 4.54 -9.02 1.61
CA THR A 70 5.08 -10.07 2.47
C THR A 70 4.41 -11.45 2.27
N PRO A 71 3.06 -11.60 2.27
CA PRO A 71 2.41 -12.90 2.03
C PRO A 71 2.76 -13.51 0.67
N GLY A 72 2.91 -12.69 -0.37
CA GLY A 72 3.31 -13.14 -1.71
C GLY A 72 4.74 -13.65 -1.75
N ILE A 73 5.67 -12.93 -1.12
CA ILE A 73 7.08 -13.33 -1.01
C ILE A 73 7.19 -14.65 -0.23
N LEU A 74 6.53 -14.75 0.92
CA LEU A 74 6.50 -15.96 1.74
C LEU A 74 5.94 -17.16 0.97
N PHE A 75 4.85 -16.96 0.22
CA PHE A 75 4.30 -18.01 -0.63
C PHE A 75 5.27 -18.45 -1.74
N CYS A 76 5.94 -17.50 -2.41
CA CYS A 76 6.94 -17.81 -3.45
C CYS A 76 8.13 -18.60 -2.89
N ILE A 77 8.61 -18.25 -1.70
CA ILE A 77 9.68 -18.99 -1.00
C ILE A 77 9.20 -20.41 -0.67
N TYR A 78 8.01 -20.54 -0.05
CA TYR A 78 7.42 -21.84 0.29
C TYR A 78 7.20 -22.73 -0.94
N ALA A 79 6.64 -22.17 -2.01
CA ALA A 79 6.39 -22.88 -3.26
C ALA A 79 7.70 -23.34 -3.91
N SER A 80 8.69 -22.46 -4.01
CA SER A 80 10.02 -22.78 -4.57
C SER A 80 10.72 -23.88 -3.78
N HIS A 81 10.71 -23.79 -2.44
CA HIS A 81 11.30 -24.81 -1.57
C HIS A 81 10.63 -26.18 -1.77
N LYS A 82 9.30 -26.21 -1.85
CA LYS A 82 8.53 -27.45 -2.03
C LYS A 82 8.78 -28.08 -3.42
N ILE A 83 8.85 -27.26 -4.46
CA ILE A 83 9.14 -27.71 -5.83
C ILE A 83 10.57 -28.23 -5.93
N TYR A 84 11.54 -27.53 -5.33
CA TYR A 84 12.93 -27.96 -5.29
C TYR A 84 13.07 -29.32 -4.60
N HIS A 85 12.44 -29.51 -3.44
CA HIS A 85 12.47 -30.78 -2.73
C HIS A 85 11.77 -31.91 -3.51
N ALA A 86 10.70 -31.62 -4.24
CA ALA A 86 10.05 -32.60 -5.12
C ALA A 86 10.94 -33.00 -6.32
N TYR A 87 11.67 -32.02 -6.89
CA TYR A 87 12.61 -32.24 -7.99
C TYR A 87 13.79 -33.14 -7.59
N VAL A 88 14.40 -32.89 -6.43
CA VAL A 88 15.50 -33.72 -5.89
C VAL A 88 15.04 -35.15 -5.60
N LYS A 89 13.82 -35.34 -5.08
CA LYS A 89 13.28 -36.66 -4.73
C LYS A 89 12.88 -37.51 -5.95
N PHE A 90 12.49 -36.89 -7.05
CA PHE A 90 12.04 -37.58 -8.27
C PHE A 90 12.66 -36.96 -9.54
N PRO A 91 13.93 -37.29 -9.87
CA PRO A 91 14.65 -36.69 -10.99
C PRO A 91 14.10 -37.08 -12.38
N LEU A 92 13.22 -38.09 -12.47
CA LEU A 92 12.63 -38.60 -13.71
C LEU A 92 11.21 -38.10 -13.99
N ALA A 93 10.61 -37.29 -13.09
CA ALA A 93 9.24 -36.83 -13.23
C ALA A 93 9.13 -35.66 -14.22
N ASN A 94 8.93 -35.98 -15.51
CA ASN A 94 8.68 -35.02 -16.60
C ASN A 94 7.29 -34.34 -16.52
N LYS A 95 6.99 -33.64 -15.42
CA LYS A 95 5.76 -32.84 -15.33
C LYS A 95 5.78 -31.75 -14.26
N GLN A 96 6.55 -30.70 -14.51
CA GLN A 96 6.60 -29.47 -13.70
C GLN A 96 5.20 -28.85 -13.45
N ASN A 97 4.28 -28.99 -14.41
CA ASN A 97 2.92 -28.45 -14.32
C ASN A 97 1.93 -29.35 -13.54
N LYS A 98 2.21 -30.65 -13.38
CA LYS A 98 1.32 -31.55 -12.62
C LYS A 98 1.52 -31.40 -11.11
N ILE A 99 2.75 -31.13 -10.68
CA ILE A 99 3.13 -31.02 -9.26
C ILE A 99 2.44 -29.81 -8.60
N MET A 100 2.25 -28.69 -9.31
CA MET A 100 1.59 -27.51 -8.74
C MET A 100 0.08 -27.68 -8.49
N LEU A 101 -0.64 -28.38 -9.39
CA LEU A 101 -2.09 -28.57 -9.27
C LEU A 101 -2.50 -29.83 -8.48
N GLU A 102 -1.65 -30.87 -8.44
CA GLU A 102 -1.98 -32.16 -7.82
C GLU A 102 -1.61 -32.20 -6.31
N ASN A 103 -1.03 -31.13 -5.75
CA ASN A 103 -0.66 -31.03 -4.34
C ASN A 103 -1.68 -30.18 -3.53
N PRO A 104 -2.60 -30.80 -2.76
CA PRO A 104 -3.67 -30.09 -2.04
C PRO A 104 -3.15 -29.05 -1.04
N GLN A 105 -1.99 -29.32 -0.44
CA GLN A 105 -1.33 -28.41 0.51
C GLN A 105 -0.79 -27.14 -0.15
N LEU A 106 -0.32 -27.21 -1.40
CA LEU A 106 0.19 -26.04 -2.12
C LEU A 106 -0.96 -25.16 -2.59
N TYR A 107 -2.05 -25.77 -3.09
CA TYR A 107 -3.29 -25.06 -3.40
C TYR A 107 -3.88 -24.37 -2.17
N ARG A 108 -3.91 -25.03 -1.01
CA ARG A 108 -4.39 -24.42 0.24
C ARG A 108 -3.53 -23.23 0.69
N ALA A 109 -2.20 -23.34 0.62
CA ALA A 109 -1.30 -22.23 0.93
C ALA A 109 -1.45 -21.08 -0.07
N TYR A 110 -1.66 -21.40 -1.36
CA TYR A 110 -1.98 -20.42 -2.38
C TYR A 110 -3.28 -19.68 -2.03
N TRP A 111 -4.34 -20.39 -1.68
CA TRP A 111 -5.61 -19.77 -1.34
C TRP A 111 -5.48 -18.83 -0.12
N TRP A 112 -4.83 -19.29 0.97
CA TRP A 112 -4.61 -18.47 2.16
C TRP A 112 -3.77 -17.22 1.89
N HIS A 113 -2.67 -17.31 1.12
CA HIS A 113 -1.86 -16.12 0.84
C HIS A 113 -2.64 -15.08 0.04
N VAL A 114 -3.50 -15.50 -0.90
CA VAL A 114 -4.36 -14.59 -1.67
C VAL A 114 -5.36 -13.91 -0.75
N VAL A 115 -6.04 -14.67 0.12
CA VAL A 115 -7.03 -14.12 1.07
C VAL A 115 -6.41 -13.12 2.03
N ILE A 116 -5.28 -13.47 2.66
CA ILE A 116 -4.56 -12.56 3.57
C ILE A 116 -4.15 -11.29 2.85
N ARG A 117 -3.59 -11.40 1.65
CA ARG A 117 -3.18 -10.25 0.85
C ARG A 117 -4.37 -9.34 0.52
N THR A 118 -5.50 -9.91 0.12
CA THR A 118 -6.72 -9.15 -0.20
C THR A 118 -7.26 -8.41 1.04
N ILE A 119 -7.29 -9.07 2.20
CA ILE A 119 -7.73 -8.45 3.46
C ILE A 119 -6.81 -7.27 3.82
N LEU A 120 -5.49 -7.44 3.70
CA LEU A 120 -4.52 -6.38 3.98
C LEU A 120 -4.72 -5.19 3.04
N GLU A 121 -4.85 -5.42 1.74
CA GLU A 121 -5.08 -4.35 0.76
C GLU A 121 -6.37 -3.58 1.05
N VAL A 122 -7.48 -4.28 1.33
CA VAL A 122 -8.74 -3.62 1.71
C VAL A 122 -8.60 -2.88 3.03
N GLY A 123 -7.88 -3.44 4.01
CA GLY A 123 -7.63 -2.79 5.29
C GLY A 123 -6.84 -1.48 5.14
N PHE A 124 -5.79 -1.46 4.32
CA PHE A 124 -5.04 -0.24 4.04
C PHE A 124 -5.85 0.77 3.22
N LEU A 125 -6.66 0.33 2.25
CA LEU A 125 -7.59 1.20 1.51
C LEU A 125 -8.56 1.92 2.46
N VAL A 126 -9.20 1.15 3.35
CA VAL A 126 -10.13 1.68 4.36
C VAL A 126 -9.39 2.60 5.34
N GLY A 127 -8.20 2.20 5.80
CA GLY A 127 -7.35 3.01 6.68
C GLY A 127 -6.95 4.35 6.03
N GLN A 128 -6.61 4.34 4.74
CA GLN A 128 -6.27 5.56 3.99
C GLN A 128 -7.46 6.52 3.95
N TYR A 129 -8.65 5.99 3.65
CA TYR A 129 -9.88 6.79 3.62
C TYR A 129 -10.18 7.42 4.99
N TYR A 130 -10.07 6.66 6.08
CA TYR A 130 -10.35 7.20 7.42
C TYR A 130 -9.28 8.17 7.94
N LEU A 131 -8.01 7.99 7.57
CA LEU A 131 -6.91 8.86 8.04
C LEU A 131 -6.78 10.15 7.23
N TYR A 132 -6.91 10.08 5.90
CA TYR A 132 -6.57 11.19 5.00
C TYR A 132 -7.79 11.72 4.21
N GLY A 133 -8.89 10.98 4.17
CA GLY A 133 -10.07 11.36 3.39
C GLY A 133 -9.85 11.29 1.88
N TRP A 134 -10.65 12.07 1.14
CA TRP A 134 -10.60 12.14 -0.33
C TRP A 134 -9.73 13.31 -0.85
N PHE A 135 -9.51 14.32 -0.03
CA PHE A 135 -8.86 15.57 -0.42
C PHE A 135 -8.03 16.10 0.74
N VAL A 136 -6.86 16.66 0.42
CA VAL A 136 -6.02 17.35 1.40
C VAL A 136 -6.45 18.82 1.45
N PRO A 137 -6.97 19.31 2.58
CA PRO A 137 -7.42 20.70 2.68
C PRO A 137 -6.23 21.66 2.63
N GLU A 138 -6.45 22.86 2.09
CA GLU A 138 -5.43 23.92 2.05
C GLU A 138 -5.22 24.57 3.42
N LEU A 139 -6.29 24.59 4.23
CA LEU A 139 -6.35 25.18 5.57
C LEU A 139 -6.69 24.10 6.62
N PHE A 140 -5.95 24.08 7.72
CA PHE A 140 -6.21 23.24 8.89
C PHE A 140 -6.37 24.11 10.14
N GLU A 141 -7.55 24.09 10.73
CA GLU A 141 -7.85 24.81 11.97
C GLU A 141 -7.40 23.97 13.19
N CYS A 142 -6.57 24.55 14.05
CA CYS A 142 -5.97 23.85 15.18
C CYS A 142 -6.15 24.62 16.50
N ALA A 143 -6.67 23.95 17.53
CA ALA A 143 -6.86 24.51 18.88
C ALA A 143 -6.07 23.76 19.98
N ARG A 144 -4.94 23.13 19.61
CA ARG A 144 -4.15 22.28 20.52
C ARG A 144 -3.16 23.12 21.34
N TRP A 145 -2.96 22.79 22.62
CA TRP A 145 -1.90 23.42 23.43
C TRP A 145 -0.51 23.17 22.79
N PRO A 146 0.41 24.16 22.69
CA PRO A 146 0.45 25.48 23.34
C PRO A 146 -0.13 26.65 22.51
N CYS A 147 -1.06 26.40 21.59
CA CYS A 147 -1.69 27.46 20.81
C CYS A 147 -2.67 28.29 21.69
N PRO A 148 -2.67 29.62 21.58
CA PRO A 148 -3.43 30.50 22.47
C PRO A 148 -4.94 30.48 22.22
N LYS A 149 -5.34 30.22 20.97
CA LYS A 149 -6.71 30.03 20.48
C LYS A 149 -6.67 29.10 19.25
N THR A 150 -7.80 28.91 18.59
CA THR A 150 -7.82 28.30 17.25
C THR A 150 -6.97 29.13 16.30
N VAL A 151 -5.99 28.49 15.67
CA VAL A 151 -5.10 29.09 14.68
C VAL A 151 -5.28 28.40 13.34
N ASP A 152 -5.08 29.18 12.28
CA ASP A 152 -5.12 28.71 10.90
C ASP A 152 -3.73 28.24 10.48
N CYS A 153 -3.63 26.99 10.03
CA CYS A 153 -2.41 26.41 9.50
C CYS A 153 -2.56 26.07 8.02
N PHE A 154 -1.57 26.46 7.22
CA PHE A 154 -1.54 26.26 5.78
C PHE A 154 -0.74 25.02 5.42
N VAL A 155 -1.35 24.15 4.61
CA VAL A 155 -0.73 22.90 4.17
C VAL A 155 0.06 23.13 2.88
N SER A 156 1.30 22.64 2.83
CA SER A 156 2.11 22.68 1.61
C SER A 156 1.57 21.76 0.51
N ARG A 157 1.49 22.27 -0.73
CA ARG A 157 1.13 21.54 -1.97
C ARG A 157 -0.14 20.67 -1.86
N PRO A 158 -1.28 21.22 -1.42
CA PRO A 158 -2.50 20.44 -1.17
C PRO A 158 -3.02 19.76 -2.46
N MET A 159 -2.87 20.42 -3.61
CA MET A 159 -3.27 19.87 -4.92
C MET A 159 -2.35 18.73 -5.40
N GLU A 160 -1.03 18.85 -5.24
CA GLU A 160 -0.11 17.75 -5.60
C GLU A 160 -0.37 16.52 -4.71
N LYS A 161 -0.53 16.73 -3.40
CA LYS A 161 -0.85 15.66 -2.44
C LYS A 161 -2.18 14.98 -2.74
N THR A 162 -3.20 15.77 -3.09
CA THR A 162 -4.50 15.25 -3.52
C THR A 162 -4.37 14.45 -4.81
N CYS A 163 -3.66 14.96 -5.83
CA CYS A 163 -3.44 14.22 -7.08
C CYS A 163 -2.72 12.89 -6.85
N LEU A 164 -1.70 12.87 -5.97
CA LEU A 164 -1.03 11.62 -5.58
C LEU A 164 -1.93 10.67 -4.79
N LEU A 165 -2.78 11.20 -3.89
CA LEU A 165 -3.75 10.40 -3.15
C LEU A 165 -4.72 9.69 -4.12
N TRP A 166 -5.21 10.40 -5.12
CA TRP A 166 -6.08 9.86 -6.16
C TRP A 166 -5.37 8.87 -7.06
N LEU A 167 -4.13 9.15 -7.44
CA LEU A 167 -3.29 8.22 -8.19
C LEU A 167 -3.13 6.90 -7.42
N MET A 168 -2.83 6.95 -6.12
CA MET A 168 -2.66 5.75 -5.31
C MET A 168 -3.96 4.95 -5.12
N PHE A 169 -5.11 5.63 -4.91
CA PHE A 169 -6.42 4.98 -4.87
C PHE A 169 -6.81 4.37 -6.23
N GLY A 170 -6.62 5.10 -7.33
CA GLY A 170 -6.91 4.63 -8.69
C GLY A 170 -6.02 3.46 -9.12
N LEU A 171 -4.81 3.39 -8.55
CA LEU A 171 -3.88 2.27 -8.70
C LEU A 171 -4.25 1.03 -7.88
N GLU A 172 -5.40 1.00 -7.20
CA GLU A 172 -5.96 -0.20 -6.57
C GLU A 172 -7.05 -0.84 -7.44
N PRO A 173 -6.70 -1.42 -8.62
CA PRO A 173 -7.66 -2.03 -9.54
C PRO A 173 -8.19 -3.39 -9.05
N LYS A 174 -8.15 -3.68 -7.74
CA LYS A 174 -8.45 -5.02 -7.24
C LYS A 174 -9.92 -5.28 -6.96
N LEU A 175 -10.73 -4.25 -6.74
CA LEU A 175 -12.19 -4.42 -6.64
C LEU A 175 -12.80 -4.97 -7.94
N THR A 176 -12.18 -4.73 -9.09
CA THR A 176 -12.57 -5.34 -10.38
C THR A 176 -11.92 -6.70 -10.66
N GLN A 177 -10.93 -7.15 -9.88
CA GLN A 177 -10.32 -8.48 -10.00
C GLN A 177 -10.95 -9.54 -9.09
N ILE A 178 -11.70 -9.15 -8.05
CA ILE A 178 -12.41 -10.10 -7.17
C ILE A 178 -13.40 -10.97 -7.97
N PRO A 179 -14.21 -10.43 -8.90
CA PRO A 179 -15.07 -11.25 -9.78
C PRO A 179 -14.26 -12.10 -10.78
N CYS A 180 -13.14 -11.57 -11.31
CA CYS A 180 -12.28 -12.30 -12.24
C CYS A 180 -11.52 -13.46 -11.58
N LEU A 181 -11.15 -13.36 -10.30
CA LEU A 181 -10.53 -14.46 -9.55
C LEU A 181 -11.53 -15.58 -9.24
N PHE A 182 -12.80 -15.23 -8.96
CA PHE A 182 -13.87 -16.22 -8.82
C PHE A 182 -14.19 -16.92 -10.16
N ASN A 183 -14.27 -16.18 -11.27
CA ASN A 183 -14.47 -16.75 -12.61
C ASN A 183 -13.24 -17.48 -13.20
N TYR A 184 -12.07 -17.40 -12.56
CA TYR A 184 -10.86 -18.12 -12.99
C TYR A 184 -10.64 -19.43 -12.22
N ILE A 185 -11.42 -19.67 -11.17
CA ILE A 185 -11.34 -20.85 -10.29
C ILE A 185 -12.57 -21.77 -10.49
N GLY A 186 -13.68 -21.26 -11.02
CA GLY A 186 -14.76 -22.06 -11.62
C GLY A 186 -14.49 -22.32 -13.10
#